data_AF-A0A1I7L7T6-F1
#
_entry.id   AF-A0A1I7L7T6-F1
#
_cell.length_a   1.000
_cell.length_b   1.000
_cell.length_c   1.000
_cell.angle_alpha   90.00
_cell.angle_beta   90.00
_cell.angle_gamma   90.00
#
_symmetry.space_group_name_H-M   'P 1'
#
loop_
_entity.id
_entity.type
_entity.pdbx_description
1 polymer ?
#
loop_
_entity_poly.entity_id
_entity_poly.type
_entity_poly.pdbx_seq_one_letter_code
_entity_poly.pdbx_strand_id
1 'polypeptide(L)' 'MPAVVGSAAQFLYNATSGDLYFDRDGADAAYAAIQIAKLTGQKTLVASDLMVV' A
#
# COMPACT_ATOMS: atom_id res chain seq x y z
N MET A 1 7.30 -0.15 -6.73
CA MET A 1 5.95 -0.28 -6.15
C MET A 1 5.63 -1.76 -6.04
N PRO A 2 5.09 -2.26 -4.91
CA PRO A 2 4.59 -3.63 -4.83
C PRO A 2 3.59 -3.87 -5.96
N ALA A 3 3.54 -5.08 -6.51
CA ALA A 3 2.59 -5.38 -7.59
C ALA A 3 1.16 -5.13 -7.12
N VAL A 4 0.40 -4.43 -7.96
CA VAL A 4 -1.04 -4.24 -7.85
C VAL A 4 -1.70 -5.59 -8.12
N VAL A 5 -2.44 -6.13 -7.15
CA VAL A 5 -2.90 -7.55 -7.17
C VAL A 5 -4.42 -7.72 -7.16
N GLY A 6 -5.20 -6.63 -7.17
CA GLY A 6 -6.64 -6.65 -6.98
C GLY A 6 -7.44 -5.98 -8.08
N SER A 7 -8.74 -5.85 -7.83
CA SER A 7 -9.68 -5.01 -8.61
C SER A 7 -10.41 -4.00 -7.71
N ALA A 8 -9.97 -3.88 -6.46
CA ALA A 8 -10.55 -3.03 -5.43
C ALA A 8 -9.46 -2.23 -4.73
N ALA A 9 -9.86 -1.14 -4.06
CA ALA A 9 -8.95 -0.30 -3.31
C ALA A 9 -8.11 -1.12 -2.31
N GLN A 10 -6.81 -0.83 -2.26
CA GLN A 10 -5.85 -1.63 -1.53
C GLN A 10 -4.70 -0.79 -0.98
N PHE A 11 -4.18 -1.21 0.16
CA PHE A 11 -2.91 -0.73 0.68
C PHE A 11 -1.79 -1.63 0.18
N LEU A 12 -0.73 -1.02 -0.36
CA LEU A 12 0.43 -1.71 -0.88
C LEU A 12 1.63 -1.35 -0.01
N TYR A 13 2.26 -2.35 0.62
CA TYR A 13 3.41 -2.15 1.48
C TYR A 13 4.68 -2.74 0.86
N ASN A 14 5.74 -1.93 0.74
CA ASN A 14 7.06 -2.39 0.36
C ASN A 14 7.90 -2.68 1.62
N ALA A 15 8.01 -3.95 1.99
CA ALA A 15 8.77 -4.37 3.17
C ALA A 15 10.29 -4.08 3.07
N THR A 16 10.84 -3.88 1.88
CA THR A 16 12.26 -3.55 1.69
C THR A 16 12.54 -2.07 1.92
N SER A 17 11.66 -1.18 1.45
CA SER A 17 11.87 0.27 1.57
C SER A 17 11.11 0.91 2.73
N GLY A 18 10.11 0.20 3.28
CA GLY A 18 9.18 0.70 4.27
C GLY A 18 8.06 1.58 3.71
N ASP A 19 7.96 1.76 2.40
CA ASP A 19 6.97 2.67 1.80
C ASP A 19 5.57 2.03 1.79
N LEU A 20 4.57 2.79 2.23
CA LEU A 20 3.15 2.42 2.21
C LEU A 20 2.41 3.29 1.20
N TYR A 21 1.69 2.64 0.29
CA TYR A 21 0.90 3.29 -0.76
C TYR A 21 -0.58 2.95 -0.58
N PHE A 22 -1.45 3.85 -1.03
CA PHE A 22 -2.85 3.58 -1.26
C PHE A 22 -3.15 3.62 -2.75
N ASP A 23 -3.71 2.52 -3.24
CA ASP A 23 -4.23 2.36 -4.60
C ASP A 23 -5.75 2.32 -4.50
N ARG A 24 -6.43 3.25 -5.19
CA ARG A 24 -7.86 3.49 -4.97
C ARG A 24 -8.76 2.72 -5.94
N ASP A 25 -8.24 2.35 -7.11
CA ASP A 25 -8.93 1.57 -8.13
C ASP A 25 -8.41 0.12 -8.16
N GLY A 26 -7.37 -0.19 -7.41
CA GLY A 26 -6.82 -1.54 -7.31
C GLY A 26 -6.13 -1.99 -8.59
N ALA A 27 -5.98 -1.10 -9.57
CA ALA A 27 -5.49 -1.34 -10.90
C ALA A 27 -4.66 -0.12 -11.33
N ASP A 28 -3.48 -0.32 -11.89
CA ASP A 28 -2.64 0.76 -12.43
C ASP A 28 -3.18 1.23 -13.81
N ALA A 29 -4.45 1.61 -13.85
CA ALA A 29 -5.20 1.90 -15.06
C ALA A 29 -5.65 3.36 -15.10
N ALA A 30 -6.54 3.77 -14.19
CA ALA A 30 -7.04 5.13 -14.14
C ALA A 30 -6.24 5.98 -13.14
N TYR A 31 -5.81 5.37 -12.02
CA TYR A 31 -5.09 6.06 -10.97
C TYR A 31 -3.90 5.24 -10.46
N ALA A 32 -2.72 5.86 -10.51
CA ALA A 32 -1.54 5.26 -9.89
C ALA A 32 -1.67 5.26 -8.36
N ALA A 33 -1.07 4.28 -7.70
CA ALA A 33 -0.97 4.26 -6.24
C ALA A 33 -0.18 5.46 -5.72
N ILE A 34 -0.65 6.07 -4.63
CA ILE A 34 -0.02 7.25 -4.02
C ILE A 34 0.66 6.83 -2.71
N GLN A 35 1.90 7.24 -2.51
CA GLN A 35 2.58 7.02 -1.23
C GLN A 35 1.94 7.86 -0.14
N ILE A 36 1.52 7.23 0.95
CA ILE A 36 0.85 7.90 2.07
C ILE A 36 1.68 7.86 3.37
N ALA A 37 2.65 6.94 3.48
CA ALA A 37 3.53 6.86 4.64
C ALA A 37 4.85 6.14 4.31
N LYS A 38 5.78 6.21 5.27
CA LYS A 38 7.00 5.40 5.31
C LYS A 38 7.23 4.87 6.73
N LEU A 39 7.22 3.55 6.90
CA LEU A 39 7.60 2.89 8.14
C LEU A 39 9.13 2.77 8.22
N THR A 40 9.72 3.36 9.24
CA THR A 40 11.16 3.22 9.51
C THR A 40 11.46 1.86 10.14
N GLY A 41 12.65 1.31 9.85
CA GLY A 41 13.07 0.01 10.36
C GLY A 41 12.42 -1.20 9.70
N GLN A 42 11.75 -1.03 8.54
CA GLN A 42 11.24 -2.13 7.69
C GLN A 42 10.47 -3.22 8.46
N LYS A 43 9.60 -2.81 9.38
CA LYS A 43 8.82 -3.75 10.18
C LYS A 43 7.83 -4.54 9.31
N THR A 44 7.46 -5.74 9.74
CA THR A 44 6.28 -6.43 9.21
C THR A 44 5.05 -5.59 9.49
N LEU A 45 4.23 -5.37 8.46
CA LEU A 45 2.94 -4.70 8.55
C LEU A 45 1.87 -5.69 8.11
N VAL A 46 0.85 -5.89 8.94
CA VAL A 46 -0.31 -6.74 8.64
C VAL A 46 -1.58 -5.91 8.59
N ALA A 47 -2.65 -6.47 8.01
CA ALA A 47 -3.92 -5.73 7.85
C ALA A 47 -4.51 -5.25 9.19
N SER A 48 -4.32 -6.00 10.29
CA SER A 48 -4.79 -5.63 11.62
C SER A 48 -4.06 -4.42 12.24
N ASP A 49 -2.94 -3.98 11.66
CA ASP A 49 -2.23 -2.77 12.09
C ASP A 49 -2.87 -1.49 11.50
N LEU A 50 -3.78 -1.63 10.53
CA LEU A 50 -4.41 -0.51 9.83
C LEU A 50 -5.85 -0.31 10.32
N MET A 51 -6.12 0.86 10.89
CA MET A 51 -7.47 1.32 11.18
C MET A 51 -7.93 2.28 10.07
N VAL A 52 -9.01 1.93 9.38
CA VAL A 52 -9.69 2.81 8.43
C VAL A 52 -10.92 3.39 9.12
N VAL A 53 -11.08 4.72 9.06
CA VAL A 53 -12.18 5.48 9.70
C VAL A 53 -13.01 6.25 8.68
#